data_AF-A0A1W0A496-F1
#
_entry.id   AF-A0A1W0A496-F1
#
_cell.length_a   1.000
_cell.length_b   1.000
_cell.length_c   1.000
_cell.angle_alpha   90.00
_cell.angle_beta   90.00
_cell.angle_gamma   90.00
#
_symmetry.space_group_name_H-M   'P 1'
#
loop_
_entity.id
_entity.type
_entity.pdbx_description
1 polymer ?
#
loop_
_entity_poly.entity_id
_entity_poly.type
_entity_poly.pdbx_seq_one_letter_code
_entity_poly.pdbx_strand_id
1 'polypeptide(L)'
;MITTLSNEENIELISTSNCHFPICTVMISPLLTSDIIRHSTSAESFSSEHRLDRTRIEITRAFIRLPKGMKKPDNECVFFVLKVYDGATYHTVERSWADFSQLKEDLLVALDAGHSCSGICPWLWEDLNHNFDYPTKKVNFRTWLQLRLRRHTKRTIQVFLEHFQELLDSMLDVLRQRHIKCKQFQEVCQVLAAFMNVRPPSMIESPQLLSCRDSLRQELCC
;
A
#
# COMPACT_ATOMS: atom_id res chain seq x y z
N MET A 1 44.14 -14.16 3.29
CA MET A 1 43.30 -13.35 4.19
C MET A 1 42.41 -12.47 3.32
N ILE A 2 41.15 -12.86 3.15
CA ILE A 2 40.13 -12.06 2.46
C ILE A 2 39.21 -11.56 3.56
N THR A 3 39.30 -10.28 3.88
CA THR A 3 38.45 -9.60 4.85
C THR A 3 37.16 -9.19 4.15
N THR A 4 36.09 -9.98 4.28
CA THR A 4 34.73 -9.56 3.90
C THR A 4 34.18 -8.68 5.03
N LEU A 5 34.24 -7.36 4.85
CA LEU A 5 33.54 -6.39 5.69
C LEU A 5 32.12 -6.21 5.15
N SER A 6 31.17 -6.89 5.78
CA SER A 6 29.73 -6.68 5.60
C SER A 6 29.32 -5.44 6.41
N ASN A 7 29.48 -4.24 5.85
CA ASN A 7 28.87 -3.04 6.41
C ASN A 7 27.42 -2.91 5.92
N GLU A 8 26.53 -3.73 6.47
CA GLU A 8 25.11 -3.42 6.47
C GLU A 8 24.82 -2.49 7.66
N GLU A 9 24.74 -1.18 7.42
CA GLU A 9 24.03 -0.29 8.36
C GLU A 9 22.53 -0.60 8.27
N ASN A 10 22.11 -1.70 8.89
CA ASN A 10 20.71 -2.04 9.06
C ASN A 10 20.09 -1.07 10.08
N ILE A 11 19.66 0.09 9.61
CA ILE A 11 18.79 0.98 10.40
C ILE A 11 17.38 0.39 10.31
N GLU A 12 17.07 -0.52 11.22
CA GLU A 12 15.73 -1.07 11.38
C GLU A 12 14.88 -0.11 12.20
N LEU A 13 13.86 0.47 11.56
CA LEU A 13 12.83 1.26 12.19
C LEU A 13 11.58 0.41 12.36
N ILE A 14 11.12 0.22 13.59
CA ILE A 14 9.92 -0.58 13.89
C ILE A 14 8.74 0.36 14.09
N SER A 15 7.64 0.10 13.37
CA SER A 15 6.37 0.80 13.56
C SER A 15 5.79 0.45 14.94
N THR A 16 5.52 1.46 15.77
CA THR A 16 4.84 1.29 17.07
C THR A 16 3.40 1.75 16.92
N SER A 17 2.57 0.97 16.23
CA SER A 17 1.18 1.34 15.97
C SER A 17 0.30 1.07 17.20
N ASN A 18 -0.05 2.15 17.91
CA ASN A 18 -1.19 2.20 18.84
C ASN A 18 -1.84 3.58 18.70
N CYS A 19 -2.47 3.85 17.55
CA CYS A 19 -3.12 5.12 17.27
C CYS A 19 -4.35 4.90 16.38
N HIS A 20 -5.52 4.82 17.02
CA HIS A 20 -6.81 4.95 16.36
C HIS A 20 -7.09 6.44 16.21
N PHE A 21 -6.94 7.03 15.02
CA PHE A 21 -7.27 8.45 14.80
C PHE A 21 -7.81 8.71 13.38
N PRO A 22 -8.75 9.67 13.24
CA PRO A 22 -9.64 9.73 12.09
C PRO A 22 -9.03 10.60 10.98
N ILE A 23 -8.86 10.05 9.79
CA ILE A 23 -8.87 10.83 8.55
C ILE A 23 -10.16 10.46 7.81
N CYS A 24 -11.24 11.08 8.28
CA CYS A 24 -12.51 11.27 7.56
C CYS A 24 -13.30 12.33 8.34
N THR A 25 -12.93 13.59 8.18
CA THR A 25 -13.78 14.68 8.72
C THR A 25 -14.18 15.69 7.64
N VAL A 26 -13.87 15.44 6.36
CA VAL A 26 -14.27 16.36 5.28
C VAL A 26 -15.16 15.70 4.20
N MET A 27 -15.46 14.39 4.28
CA MET A 27 -16.12 13.68 3.16
C MET A 27 -17.37 12.87 3.57
N ILE A 28 -18.21 13.38 4.48
CA ILE A 28 -19.58 12.86 4.62
C ILE A 28 -20.55 14.04 4.85
N SER A 29 -21.00 14.66 3.77
CA SER A 29 -22.26 15.42 3.76
C SER A 29 -23.37 14.51 3.23
N PRO A 30 -24.50 14.35 3.94
CA PRO A 30 -25.59 13.48 3.51
C PRO A 30 -26.61 14.29 2.72
N LEU A 31 -26.49 14.34 1.39
CA LEU A 31 -27.55 14.86 0.53
C LEU A 31 -27.57 14.06 -0.78
N LEU A 32 -28.53 13.14 -0.90
CA LEU A 32 -29.58 13.14 -1.93
C LEU A 32 -30.34 11.81 -1.90
N THR A 33 -31.46 11.81 -1.19
CA THR A 33 -32.60 10.94 -1.43
C THR A 33 -33.38 11.46 -2.64
N SER A 34 -33.62 10.61 -3.65
CA SER A 34 -34.92 10.42 -4.31
C SER A 34 -34.83 9.33 -5.38
N ASP A 35 -35.82 8.45 -5.35
CA ASP A 35 -36.08 7.28 -6.19
C ASP A 35 -36.20 7.59 -7.69
N ILE A 36 -35.91 6.59 -8.55
CA ILE A 36 -36.67 6.26 -9.78
C ILE A 36 -36.40 4.80 -10.20
N ILE A 37 -37.45 4.23 -10.78
CA ILE A 37 -37.85 2.84 -11.05
C ILE A 37 -37.04 2.07 -12.13
N ARG A 38 -36.95 0.74 -11.90
CA ARG A 38 -36.74 -0.44 -12.81
C ARG A 38 -36.37 -0.20 -14.27
N HIS A 39 -35.36 -0.96 -14.74
CA HIS A 39 -35.53 -1.95 -15.82
C HIS A 39 -34.51 -3.10 -15.68
N SER A 40 -35.01 -4.32 -15.85
CA SER A 40 -34.26 -5.58 -15.83
C SER A 40 -33.53 -5.79 -17.14
N THR A 41 -32.22 -5.95 -17.07
CA THR A 41 -31.42 -6.56 -18.15
C THR A 41 -30.26 -7.33 -17.51
N SER A 42 -30.38 -8.65 -17.59
CA SER A 42 -29.30 -9.65 -17.67
C SER A 42 -27.99 -9.30 -16.96
N ALA A 43 -27.94 -9.58 -15.66
CA ALA A 43 -26.71 -9.56 -14.88
C ALA A 43 -25.86 -10.78 -15.24
N GLU A 44 -25.05 -10.65 -16.28
CA GLU A 44 -23.86 -11.49 -16.43
C GLU A 44 -22.82 -11.03 -15.41
N SER A 45 -22.53 -11.93 -14.49
CA SER A 45 -21.72 -11.77 -13.30
C SER A 45 -20.25 -11.50 -13.63
N PHE A 46 -19.86 -10.23 -13.68
CA PHE A 46 -18.46 -9.81 -13.53
C PHE A 46 -18.04 -9.87 -12.05
N SER A 47 -18.09 -11.05 -11.43
CA SER A 47 -17.63 -11.24 -10.05
C SER A 47 -16.14 -11.59 -9.95
N SER A 48 -15.31 -10.91 -10.74
CA SER A 48 -13.89 -10.77 -10.42
C SER A 48 -13.70 -9.54 -9.52
N GLU A 49 -14.57 -9.39 -8.51
CA GLU A 49 -14.41 -8.34 -7.51
C GLU A 49 -13.09 -8.61 -6.77
N HIS A 50 -12.12 -7.74 -7.00
CA HIS A 50 -10.83 -7.79 -6.32
C HIS A 50 -11.04 -7.87 -4.80
N ARG A 51 -10.32 -8.77 -4.13
CA ARG A 51 -10.39 -9.04 -2.67
C ARG A 51 -9.98 -7.86 -1.77
N LEU A 52 -9.85 -6.66 -2.33
CA LEU A 52 -9.50 -5.43 -1.62
C LEU A 52 -10.49 -5.13 -0.48
N ASP A 53 -11.72 -5.63 -0.59
CA ASP A 53 -12.75 -5.51 0.44
C ASP A 53 -12.31 -6.09 1.80
N ARG A 54 -11.46 -7.12 1.78
CA ARG A 54 -10.91 -7.78 2.98
C ARG A 54 -9.43 -7.53 3.17
N THR A 55 -8.78 -6.83 2.24
CA THR A 55 -7.36 -6.54 2.34
C THR A 55 -7.12 -5.52 3.44
N ARG A 56 -6.21 -5.84 4.36
CA ARG A 56 -5.61 -4.88 5.29
C ARG A 56 -4.11 -4.82 5.01
N ILE A 57 -3.51 -3.65 5.20
CA ILE A 57 -2.08 -3.45 4.99
C ILE A 57 -1.43 -2.84 6.23
N GLU A 58 -0.19 -3.24 6.52
CA GLU A 58 0.61 -2.69 7.60
C GLU A 58 2.06 -2.54 7.17
N ILE A 59 2.57 -1.30 7.17
CA ILE A 59 3.99 -1.01 6.99
C ILE A 59 4.68 -1.24 8.33
N THR A 60 5.38 -2.35 8.43
CA THR A 60 5.99 -2.82 9.68
C THR A 60 7.32 -2.16 9.99
N ARG A 61 8.11 -1.91 8.94
CA ARG A 61 9.44 -1.33 9.05
C ARG A 61 9.88 -0.66 7.77
N ALA A 62 10.92 0.16 7.89
CA ALA A 62 11.68 0.67 6.76
C ALA A 62 13.18 0.48 7.02
N PHE A 63 13.94 0.29 5.93
CA PHE A 63 15.40 0.13 5.98
C PHE A 63 16.04 0.74 4.72
N ILE A 64 17.36 0.93 4.77
CA ILE A 64 18.14 1.43 3.64
C ILE A 64 19.03 0.29 3.14
N ARG A 65 18.93 -0.05 1.85
CA ARG A 65 19.79 -1.03 1.17
C ARG A 65 20.65 -0.29 0.15
N LEU A 66 21.95 -0.16 0.44
CA LEU A 66 22.88 0.53 -0.44
C LEU A 66 23.55 -0.48 -1.39
N PRO A 67 23.41 -0.34 -2.73
CA PRO A 67 24.10 -1.19 -3.68
C PRO A 67 25.61 -1.11 -3.56
N LYS A 68 26.31 -2.20 -3.91
CA LYS A 68 27.78 -2.22 -3.92
C LYS A 68 28.32 -1.12 -4.85
N GLY A 69 29.18 -0.26 -4.32
CA GLY A 69 29.83 0.81 -5.07
C GLY A 69 29.14 2.17 -5.00
N MET A 70 27.93 2.25 -4.43
CA MET A 70 27.29 3.54 -4.15
C MET A 70 27.82 4.14 -2.84
N LYS A 71 28.09 5.45 -2.85
CA LYS A 71 28.59 6.19 -1.69
C LYS A 71 27.50 6.92 -0.91
N LYS A 72 26.32 7.10 -1.50
CA LYS A 72 25.21 7.85 -0.91
C LYS A 72 23.90 7.17 -1.25
N PRO A 73 23.00 6.96 -0.28
CA PRO A 73 21.67 6.45 -0.56
C PRO A 73 20.86 7.47 -1.35
N ASP A 74 20.09 6.96 -2.30
CA ASP A 74 19.04 7.67 -3.03
C ASP A 74 17.66 7.09 -2.69
N ASN A 75 16.62 7.47 -3.43
CA ASN A 75 15.25 7.01 -3.14
C ASN A 75 15.07 5.52 -3.47
N GLU A 76 15.85 4.96 -4.39
CA GLU A 76 15.80 3.53 -4.73
C GLU A 76 16.42 2.68 -3.59
N CYS A 77 17.27 3.29 -2.77
CA CYS A 77 17.89 2.63 -1.63
C CYS A 77 16.97 2.53 -0.39
N VAL A 78 15.83 3.21 -0.33
CA VAL A 78 14.94 3.21 0.84
C VAL A 78 13.77 2.26 0.61
N PHE A 79 13.63 1.25 1.46
CA PHE A 79 12.61 0.20 1.34
C PHE A 79 11.66 0.21 2.55
N PHE A 80 10.39 -0.01 2.27
CA PHE A 80 9.31 -0.19 3.24
C PHE A 80 8.81 -1.65 3.15
N VAL A 81 8.56 -2.26 4.30
CA VAL A 81 8.10 -3.66 4.40
C VAL A 81 6.63 -3.69 4.75
N LEU A 82 5.81 -4.06 3.77
CA LEU A 82 4.36 -4.11 3.83
C LEU A 82 3.95 -5.54 4.18
N LYS A 83 3.18 -5.72 5.25
CA LYS A 83 2.39 -6.94 5.50
C LYS A 83 1.00 -6.72 4.91
N VAL A 84 0.63 -7.56 3.95
CA VAL A 84 -0.66 -7.53 3.27
C VAL A 84 -1.46 -8.72 3.76
N TYR A 85 -2.55 -8.44 4.48
CA TYR A 85 -3.47 -9.43 5.02
C TYR A 85 -4.62 -9.66 4.05
N ASP A 86 -4.92 -10.91 3.73
CA ASP A 86 -6.03 -11.30 2.87
C ASP A 86 -7.06 -12.15 3.63
N GLY A 87 -7.44 -11.69 4.82
CA GLY A 87 -8.31 -12.43 5.73
C GLY A 87 -7.51 -13.20 6.78
N ALA A 88 -7.44 -14.53 6.66
CA ALA A 88 -6.78 -15.38 7.67
C ALA A 88 -5.25 -15.45 7.51
N THR A 89 -4.73 -15.12 6.33
CA THR A 89 -3.31 -15.18 5.98
C THR A 89 -2.74 -13.79 5.69
N TYR A 90 -1.42 -13.72 5.62
CA TYR A 90 -0.72 -12.53 5.16
C TYR A 90 0.52 -12.92 4.35
N HIS A 91 0.93 -12.02 3.45
CA HIS A 91 2.23 -12.07 2.79
C HIS A 91 2.97 -10.74 2.98
N THR A 92 4.28 -10.78 2.76
CA THR A 92 5.14 -9.60 2.88
C THR A 92 5.57 -9.13 1.50
N VAL A 93 5.52 -7.82 1.28
CA VAL A 93 6.03 -7.17 0.07
C VAL A 93 7.00 -6.06 0.47
N GLU A 94 8.14 -5.99 -0.20
CA GLU A 94 9.05 -4.85 -0.07
C GLU A 94 8.75 -3.85 -1.19
N ARG A 95 8.62 -2.57 -0.84
CA ARG A 95 8.44 -1.48 -1.79
C ARG A 95 9.44 -0.38 -1.54
N SER A 96 10.13 0.04 -2.58
CA SER A 96 11.07 1.16 -2.51
C SER A 96 10.32 2.49 -2.41
N TRP A 97 10.99 3.56 -1.99
CA TRP A 97 10.41 4.90 -2.10
C TRP A 97 10.07 5.25 -3.55
N ALA A 98 10.91 4.83 -4.51
CA ALA A 98 10.64 5.03 -5.92
C ALA A 98 9.35 4.32 -6.35
N ASP A 99 9.03 3.16 -5.79
CA ASP A 99 7.78 2.45 -6.06
C ASP A 99 6.56 3.23 -5.56
N PHE A 100 6.66 3.93 -4.42
CA PHE A 100 5.60 4.82 -3.94
C PHE A 100 5.43 6.04 -4.85
N SER A 101 6.53 6.63 -5.34
CA SER A 101 6.45 7.69 -6.35
C SER A 101 5.75 7.20 -7.62
N GLN A 102 6.08 5.99 -8.08
CA GLN A 102 5.44 5.40 -9.27
C GLN A 102 3.96 5.10 -9.01
N LEU A 103 3.62 4.59 -7.82
CA LEU A 103 2.23 4.36 -7.42
C LEU A 103 1.40 5.63 -7.54
N LYS A 104 1.93 6.79 -7.10
CA LYS A 104 1.24 8.07 -7.27
C LYS A 104 0.90 8.34 -8.73
N GLU A 105 1.90 8.26 -9.61
CA GLU A 105 1.72 8.53 -11.04
C GLU A 105 0.71 7.55 -11.66
N ASP A 106 0.82 6.26 -11.34
CA ASP A 106 -0.09 5.23 -11.84
C ASP A 106 -1.53 5.47 -11.38
N LEU A 107 -1.74 5.91 -10.12
CA LEU A 107 -3.05 6.26 -9.59
C LEU A 107 -3.63 7.49 -10.28
N LEU A 108 -2.82 8.54 -10.49
CA LEU A 108 -3.27 9.76 -11.17
C LEU A 108 -3.62 9.50 -12.63
N VAL A 109 -2.88 8.61 -13.30
CA VAL A 109 -3.18 8.16 -14.67
C VAL A 109 -4.45 7.32 -14.69
N ALA A 110 -4.61 6.35 -13.78
CA ALA A 110 -5.81 5.51 -13.69
C ALA A 110 -7.07 6.32 -13.42
N LEU A 111 -6.95 7.38 -12.63
CA LEU A 111 -8.03 8.31 -12.37
C LEU A 111 -8.37 9.19 -13.55
N ASP A 112 -7.48 9.42 -14.52
CA ASP A 112 -7.71 10.27 -15.70
C ASP A 112 -8.14 11.70 -15.34
N ALA A 113 -7.21 12.65 -15.42
CA ALA A 113 -7.43 14.03 -15.02
C ALA A 113 -8.63 14.65 -15.78
N GLY A 114 -9.64 15.10 -15.03
CA GLY A 114 -10.81 15.75 -15.61
C GLY A 114 -11.87 14.80 -16.19
N HIS A 115 -11.77 13.48 -15.98
CA HIS A 115 -12.85 12.58 -16.37
C HIS A 115 -14.15 12.95 -15.62
N SER A 116 -15.27 12.79 -16.32
CA SER A 116 -16.59 13.13 -15.78
C SER A 116 -17.23 11.90 -15.16
N CYS A 117 -17.22 11.80 -13.83
CA CYS A 117 -18.09 10.89 -13.10
C CYS A 117 -18.76 11.60 -11.92
N SER A 118 -19.93 11.10 -11.49
CA SER A 118 -20.64 11.61 -10.31
C SER A 118 -20.11 11.02 -8.99
N GLY A 119 -19.02 10.24 -9.06
CA GLY A 119 -18.42 9.55 -7.93
C GLY A 119 -17.29 10.35 -7.26
N ILE A 120 -16.46 9.65 -6.49
CA ILE A 120 -15.36 10.25 -5.73
C ILE A 120 -14.13 10.59 -6.58
N CYS A 121 -14.03 10.06 -7.79
CA CYS A 121 -12.79 10.07 -8.55
C CYS A 121 -12.19 11.48 -8.83
N PRO A 122 -12.97 12.54 -9.15
CA PRO A 122 -12.39 13.89 -9.32
C PRO A 122 -11.75 14.41 -8.03
N TRP A 123 -12.39 14.14 -6.89
CA TRP A 123 -11.90 14.54 -5.57
C TRP A 123 -10.67 13.72 -5.16
N LEU A 124 -10.68 12.42 -5.46
CA LEU A 124 -9.55 11.53 -5.18
C LEU A 124 -8.33 11.93 -6.02
N TRP A 125 -8.52 12.32 -7.28
CA TRP A 125 -7.43 12.80 -8.14
C TRP A 125 -6.79 14.06 -7.56
N GLU A 126 -7.62 15.05 -7.19
CA GLU A 126 -7.14 16.30 -6.60
C GLU A 126 -6.40 16.05 -5.28
N ASP A 127 -6.96 15.19 -4.42
CA ASP A 127 -6.36 14.84 -3.14
C ASP A 127 -5.01 14.14 -3.32
N LEU A 128 -4.91 13.13 -4.18
CA LEU A 128 -3.65 12.44 -4.46
C LEU A 128 -2.61 13.37 -5.09
N ASN A 129 -3.02 14.26 -6.00
CA ASN A 129 -2.11 15.18 -6.65
C ASN A 129 -1.44 16.13 -5.62
N HIS A 130 -2.21 16.58 -4.64
CA HIS A 130 -1.77 17.57 -3.65
C HIS A 130 -1.17 16.96 -2.37
N ASN A 131 -1.67 15.82 -1.90
CA ASN A 131 -1.38 15.32 -0.56
C ASN A 131 -0.46 14.09 -0.53
N PHE A 132 -0.26 13.39 -1.65
CA PHE A 132 0.52 12.14 -1.66
C PHE A 132 1.96 12.32 -1.15
N ASP A 133 2.63 13.42 -1.52
CA ASP A 133 4.02 13.68 -1.11
C ASP A 133 4.14 14.53 0.17
N TYR A 134 3.01 14.92 0.75
CA TYR A 134 2.94 15.90 1.82
C TYR A 134 2.43 15.24 3.10
N PRO A 135 3.31 14.83 4.02
CA PRO A 135 2.88 14.38 5.34
C PRO A 135 2.04 15.46 6.01
N THR A 136 0.74 15.22 6.08
CA THR A 136 -0.31 16.23 6.36
C THR A 136 -0.29 16.73 7.81
N LYS A 137 0.44 16.07 8.70
CA LYS A 137 0.54 16.46 10.11
C LYS A 137 1.64 17.48 10.37
N LYS A 138 1.25 18.76 10.42
CA LYS A 138 1.93 19.84 11.17
C LYS A 138 3.41 20.08 10.83
N VAL A 139 3.84 19.77 9.61
CA VAL A 139 5.19 20.13 9.15
C VAL A 139 5.16 21.54 8.60
N ASN A 140 5.87 22.47 9.25
CA ASN A 140 6.06 23.81 8.68
C ASN A 140 6.84 23.72 7.35
N PHE A 141 6.72 24.71 6.45
CA PHE A 141 7.36 24.69 5.13
C PHE A 141 8.87 24.38 5.19
N ARG A 142 9.57 24.87 6.22
CA ARG A 142 10.99 24.59 6.44
C ARG A 142 11.25 23.11 6.78
N THR A 143 10.40 22.51 7.61
CA THR A 143 10.45 21.08 7.96
C THR A 143 10.12 20.25 6.73
N TRP A 144 9.09 20.63 5.96
CA TRP A 144 8.77 19.98 4.69
C TRP A 144 9.96 20.01 3.72
N LEU A 145 10.58 21.18 3.54
CA LEU A 145 11.76 21.30 2.68
C LEU A 145 12.93 20.46 3.21
N GLN A 146 13.12 20.40 4.53
CA GLN A 146 14.12 19.53 5.15
C GLN A 146 13.83 18.06 4.92
N LEU A 147 12.58 17.62 5.06
CA LEU A 147 12.16 16.24 4.76
C LEU A 147 12.44 15.92 3.28
N ARG A 148 12.11 16.84 2.37
CA ARG A 148 12.36 16.69 0.93
C ARG A 148 13.85 16.63 0.57
N LEU A 149 14.70 17.42 1.25
CA LEU A 149 16.15 17.45 1.01
C LEU A 149 16.92 16.33 1.75
N ARG A 150 16.34 15.75 2.81
CA ARG A 150 16.96 14.74 3.68
C ARG A 150 16.10 13.49 3.80
N ARG A 151 15.69 12.92 2.66
CA ARG A 151 14.81 11.74 2.58
C ARG A 151 15.36 10.51 3.28
N HIS A 152 16.68 10.35 3.32
CA HIS A 152 17.35 9.15 3.86
C HIS A 152 17.69 9.23 5.35
N THR A 153 17.24 10.26 6.07
CA THR A 153 17.45 10.29 7.52
C THR A 153 16.41 9.42 8.22
N LYS A 154 16.83 8.76 9.30
CA LYS A 154 15.94 7.94 10.15
C LYS A 154 14.63 8.65 10.51
N ARG A 155 14.72 9.93 10.86
CA ARG A 155 13.55 10.77 11.19
C ARG A 155 12.62 10.96 9.99
N THR A 156 13.16 11.29 8.82
CA THR A 156 12.35 11.47 7.61
C THR A 156 11.69 10.15 7.19
N ILE A 157 12.44 9.06 7.19
CA ILE A 157 11.91 7.73 6.84
C ILE A 157 10.76 7.35 7.77
N GLN A 158 10.89 7.59 9.08
CA GLN A 158 9.81 7.33 10.03
C GLN A 158 8.55 8.16 9.75
N VAL A 159 8.70 9.46 9.47
CA VAL A 159 7.57 10.33 9.12
C VAL A 159 6.86 9.83 7.87
N PHE A 160 7.61 9.41 6.85
CA PHE A 160 7.02 8.89 5.62
C PHE A 160 6.45 7.48 5.78
N LEU A 161 6.99 6.65 6.67
CA LEU A 161 6.40 5.37 7.03
C LEU A 161 4.97 5.57 7.57
N GLU A 162 4.80 6.47 8.53
CA GLU A 162 3.49 6.80 9.10
C GLU A 162 2.55 7.41 8.04
N HIS A 163 3.06 8.33 7.23
CA HIS A 163 2.30 8.94 6.14
C HIS A 163 1.80 7.92 5.11
N PHE A 164 2.69 7.03 4.65
CA PHE A 164 2.31 5.99 3.68
C PHE A 164 1.34 4.97 4.29
N GLN A 165 1.45 4.67 5.59
CA GLN A 165 0.46 3.85 6.28
C GLN A 165 -0.92 4.52 6.24
N GLU A 166 -1.02 5.77 6.66
CA GLU A 166 -2.29 6.52 6.68
C GLU A 166 -2.91 6.66 5.29
N LEU A 167 -2.06 6.91 4.27
CA LEU A 167 -2.48 7.00 2.88
C LEU A 167 -3.04 5.67 2.38
N LEU A 168 -2.34 4.56 2.59
CA LEU A 168 -2.78 3.23 2.16
C LEU A 168 -4.07 2.80 2.86
N ASP A 169 -4.19 3.06 4.16
CA ASP A 169 -5.41 2.78 4.92
C ASP A 169 -6.59 3.58 4.37
N SER A 170 -6.40 4.88 4.14
CA SER A 170 -7.43 5.77 3.58
C SER A 170 -7.86 5.33 2.17
N MET A 171 -6.90 4.95 1.32
CA MET A 171 -7.22 4.42 -0.01
C MET A 171 -8.01 3.11 0.08
N LEU A 172 -7.63 2.18 0.94
CA LEU A 172 -8.38 0.94 1.14
C LEU A 172 -9.81 1.21 1.63
N ASP A 173 -10.00 2.19 2.53
CA ASP A 173 -11.33 2.60 3.00
C ASP A 173 -12.20 3.16 1.87
N VAL A 174 -11.64 4.00 0.99
CA VAL A 174 -12.34 4.50 -0.19
C VAL A 174 -12.70 3.35 -1.15
N LEU A 175 -11.76 2.44 -1.41
CA LEU A 175 -11.96 1.35 -2.38
C LEU A 175 -12.93 0.27 -1.90
N ARG A 176 -13.18 0.18 -0.59
CA ARG A 176 -14.23 -0.67 -0.02
C ARG A 176 -15.65 -0.19 -0.34
N GLN A 177 -15.83 1.00 -0.90
CA GLN A 177 -17.15 1.52 -1.29
C GLN A 177 -17.68 0.80 -2.54
N ARG A 178 -18.43 -0.29 -2.32
CA ARG A 178 -18.92 -1.25 -3.34
C ARG A 178 -19.92 -0.71 -4.37
N HIS A 179 -20.26 0.58 -4.34
CA HIS A 179 -21.32 1.15 -5.18
C HIS A 179 -20.81 2.01 -6.34
N ILE A 180 -19.50 2.17 -6.49
CA ILE A 180 -18.92 3.03 -7.53
C ILE A 180 -18.73 2.22 -8.82
N LYS A 181 -19.68 2.39 -9.77
CA LYS A 181 -19.62 1.79 -11.11
C LYS A 181 -18.87 2.68 -12.10
N CYS A 182 -17.65 3.10 -11.76
CA CYS A 182 -16.80 3.92 -12.60
C CYS A 182 -15.60 3.11 -13.09
N LYS A 183 -15.31 3.12 -14.39
CA LYS A 183 -14.17 2.39 -14.97
C LYS A 183 -12.85 2.86 -14.36
N GLN A 184 -12.62 4.16 -14.29
CA GLN A 184 -11.41 4.74 -13.70
C GLN A 184 -11.22 4.30 -12.24
N PHE A 185 -12.31 4.22 -11.48
CA PHE A 185 -12.26 3.70 -10.11
C PHE A 185 -11.84 2.22 -10.07
N GLN A 186 -12.29 1.40 -11.03
CA GLN A 186 -11.84 0.01 -11.15
C GLN A 186 -10.36 -0.09 -11.55
N GLU A 187 -9.85 0.81 -12.40
CA GLU A 187 -8.42 0.89 -12.72
C GLU A 187 -7.60 1.24 -11.47
N VAL A 188 -8.08 2.16 -10.63
CA VAL A 188 -7.46 2.48 -9.33
C VAL A 188 -7.38 1.25 -8.43
N CYS A 189 -8.46 0.46 -8.34
CA CYS A 189 -8.45 -0.81 -7.63
C CYS A 189 -7.36 -1.76 -8.17
N GLN A 190 -7.21 -1.85 -9.49
CA GLN A 190 -6.20 -2.71 -10.11
C GLN A 190 -4.77 -2.23 -9.81
N VAL A 191 -4.50 -0.93 -9.93
CA VAL A 191 -3.20 -0.32 -9.60
C VAL A 191 -2.82 -0.64 -8.15
N LEU A 192 -3.74 -0.42 -7.21
CA LEU A 192 -3.45 -0.69 -5.79
C LEU A 192 -3.26 -2.19 -5.52
N ALA A 193 -4.11 -3.06 -6.11
CA ALA A 193 -3.97 -4.51 -5.99
C ALA A 193 -2.61 -4.99 -6.52
N ALA A 194 -2.14 -4.45 -7.65
CA ALA A 194 -0.84 -4.77 -8.23
C ALA A 194 0.30 -4.29 -7.32
N PHE A 195 0.23 -3.07 -6.80
CA PHE A 195 1.22 -2.54 -5.85
C PHE A 195 1.34 -3.42 -4.59
N MET A 196 0.23 -3.94 -4.08
CA MET A 196 0.20 -4.82 -2.91
C MET A 196 0.45 -6.30 -3.24
N ASN A 197 0.64 -6.66 -4.52
CA ASN A 197 0.69 -8.04 -5.01
C ASN A 197 -0.51 -8.89 -4.52
N VAL A 198 -1.72 -8.32 -4.50
CA VAL A 198 -2.94 -9.07 -4.16
C VAL A 198 -3.23 -10.05 -5.28
N ARG A 199 -3.19 -11.36 -4.98
CA ARG A 199 -3.47 -12.41 -5.97
C ARG A 199 -4.91 -12.29 -6.50
N PRO A 200 -5.14 -12.37 -7.82
CA PRO A 200 -6.48 -12.51 -8.36
C PRO A 200 -7.11 -13.85 -7.92
N PRO A 201 -8.45 -13.96 -7.80
CA PRO A 201 -9.14 -15.15 -7.31
C PRO A 201 -8.94 -16.44 -8.14
N SER A 202 -8.25 -16.37 -9.28
CA SER A 202 -8.12 -17.48 -10.22
C SER A 202 -6.72 -18.07 -10.25
N MET A 203 -6.35 -18.82 -9.20
CA MET A 203 -5.60 -20.07 -9.33
C MET A 203 -5.89 -20.89 -8.07
N ILE A 204 -6.71 -21.92 -8.25
CA ILE A 204 -6.86 -23.01 -7.29
C ILE A 204 -5.44 -23.56 -7.09
N GLU A 205 -4.81 -23.16 -5.99
CA GLU A 205 -3.59 -23.76 -5.50
C GLU A 205 -3.99 -25.17 -5.05
N SER A 206 -3.78 -26.16 -5.92
CA SER A 206 -3.87 -27.56 -5.55
C SER A 206 -3.02 -27.77 -4.30
N PRO A 207 -3.56 -28.40 -3.23
CA PRO A 207 -2.81 -28.64 -2.01
C PRO A 207 -1.66 -29.61 -2.31
N GLN A 208 -0.47 -29.08 -2.59
CA GLN A 208 0.76 -29.86 -2.60
C GLN A 208 1.15 -30.13 -1.15
N LEU A 209 0.61 -31.25 -0.66
CA LEU A 209 1.19 -32.17 0.31
C LEU A 209 2.50 -31.69 0.95
N LEU A 210 2.39 -31.06 2.11
CA LEU A 210 3.40 -31.17 3.17
C LEU A 210 3.41 -32.63 3.63
N SER A 211 4.14 -33.46 2.89
CA SER A 211 4.52 -34.80 3.33
C SER A 211 5.59 -34.67 4.41
N CYS A 212 5.23 -35.11 5.61
CA CYS A 212 6.09 -35.29 6.78
C CYS A 212 7.47 -35.84 6.41
N ARG A 213 8.52 -35.17 6.89
CA ARG A 213 9.82 -35.82 7.08
C ARG A 213 10.51 -35.35 8.36
N ASP A 214 9.78 -35.43 9.46
CA ASP A 214 10.33 -35.55 10.81
C ASP A 214 10.23 -37.01 11.25
N SER A 215 11.28 -37.81 11.02
CA SER A 215 11.60 -38.97 11.85
C SER A 215 12.94 -39.57 11.43
N LEU A 216 13.99 -39.36 12.23
CA LEU A 216 15.06 -40.31 12.58
C LEU A 216 16.21 -39.57 13.29
N ARG A 217 16.02 -39.29 14.58
CA ARG A 217 17.12 -39.09 15.55
C ARG A 217 16.72 -39.59 16.93
N GLN A 218 16.75 -40.91 17.08
CA GLN A 218 16.94 -41.75 18.26
C GLN A 218 17.07 -43.14 17.64
N GLU A 219 18.17 -43.87 17.74
CA GLU A 219 18.79 -44.44 18.93
C GLU A 219 20.25 -44.78 18.64
N LEU A 220 21.15 -44.60 19.64
CA LEU A 220 22.22 -45.54 20.03
C LEU A 220 23.09 -44.84 21.08
N CYS A 221 22.61 -44.89 22.32
CA CYS A 221 23.45 -44.99 23.51
C CYS A 221 23.40 -46.45 23.95
N CYS A 222 24.49 -47.18 23.73
CA CYS A 222 24.99 -48.32 24.50
C CYS A 222 26.47 -48.48 24.14
#